data_AF-A0A3C1G304-F1
#
_entry.id   AF-A0A3C1G304-F1
#
_cell.length_a   1.000
_cell.length_b   1.000
_cell.length_c   1.000
_cell.angle_alpha   90.00
_cell.angle_beta   90.00
_cell.angle_gamma   90.00
#
_symmetry.space_group_name_H-M   'P 1'
#
loop_
_entity.id
_entity.type
_entity.pdbx_description
1 polymer ?
#
loop_
_entity_poly.entity_id
_entity_poly.type
_entity_poly.pdbx_seq_one_letter_code
_entity_poly.pdbx_strand_id
1 'polypeptide(L)'
;MWKRIKDNFDSGMGKMRWFSSLLNERMKIEFALMHLLYQSTEMEKKRAELMKTIGERVYELRNGPARLVLGDPVIMETFRKLETLDAEMEDLRKRASEISRIET
;
A
#
# COMPACT_ATOMS: atom_id res chain seq x y z
N MET A 1 -6.82 18.68 -53.06
CA MET A 1 -6.00 17.70 -52.31
C MET A 1 -5.65 18.16 -50.89
N TRP A 2 -5.29 19.42 -50.69
CA TRP A 2 -4.88 19.94 -49.38
C TRP A 2 -5.94 19.85 -48.26
N LYS A 3 -7.22 20.10 -48.57
CA LYS A 3 -8.34 19.90 -47.62
C LYS A 3 -8.40 18.47 -47.06
N ARG A 4 -8.30 17.45 -47.92
CA ARG A 4 -8.32 16.03 -47.48
C ARG A 4 -7.11 15.68 -46.60
N ILE A 5 -5.95 16.26 -46.88
CA ILE A 5 -4.74 16.06 -46.05
C ILE A 5 -4.96 16.68 -44.66
N LYS A 6 -5.52 17.89 -44.60
CA LYS A 6 -5.85 18.57 -43.34
C LYS A 6 -6.92 17.82 -42.53
N ASP A 7 -8.00 17.39 -43.18
CA ASP A 7 -9.09 16.63 -42.54
C ASP A 7 -8.60 15.29 -42.00
N ASN A 8 -7.72 14.58 -42.73
CA ASN A 8 -7.11 13.34 -42.26
C ASN A 8 -6.20 13.57 -41.05
N PHE A 9 -5.45 14.68 -41.04
CA PHE A 9 -4.54 15.04 -39.95
C PHE A 9 -5.29 15.44 -38.67
N ASP A 10 -6.37 16.22 -38.80
CA ASP A 10 -7.25 16.58 -37.69
C ASP A 10 -7.96 15.33 -37.11
N SER A 11 -8.39 14.40 -37.97
CA SER A 11 -8.94 13.11 -37.52
C SER A 11 -7.91 12.24 -36.79
N GLY A 12 -6.65 12.26 -37.25
CA GLY A 12 -5.54 11.54 -36.63
C GLY A 12 -5.15 12.12 -35.28
N MET A 13 -5.10 13.46 -35.17
CA MET A 13 -4.91 14.15 -33.90
C MET A 13 -6.04 13.85 -32.91
N GLY A 14 -7.29 13.84 -33.36
CA GLY A 14 -8.44 13.46 -32.53
C GLY A 14 -8.29 12.05 -31.94
N LYS A 15 -7.90 11.07 -32.77
CA LYS A 15 -7.65 9.69 -32.33
C LYS A 15 -6.50 9.60 -31.34
N MET A 16 -5.36 10.25 -31.62
CA MET A 16 -4.22 10.29 -30.68
C MET A 16 -4.60 10.90 -29.34
N ARG A 17 -5.42 11.95 -29.34
CA ARG A 17 -5.90 12.62 -28.13
C ARG A 17 -6.83 11.73 -27.30
N TRP A 18 -7.68 10.97 -27.96
CA TRP A 18 -8.53 9.96 -27.31
C TRP A 18 -7.68 8.82 -26.71
N PHE A 19 -6.74 8.27 -27.49
CA PHE A 19 -5.83 7.22 -27.01
C PHE A 19 -4.98 7.69 -25.84
N SER A 20 -4.44 8.91 -25.88
CA SER A 20 -3.64 9.45 -24.79
C SER A 20 -4.47 9.71 -23.53
N SER A 21 -5.73 10.16 -23.67
CA SER A 21 -6.64 10.30 -22.53
C SER A 21 -6.94 8.97 -21.85
N LEU A 22 -7.26 7.93 -22.63
CA LEU A 22 -7.53 6.59 -22.13
C LEU A 22 -6.31 5.97 -21.43
N LEU A 23 -5.12 6.09 -22.05
CA LEU A 23 -3.88 5.60 -21.47
C LEU A 23 -3.53 6.33 -20.16
N ASN A 24 -3.72 7.64 -20.10
CA ASN A 24 -3.45 8.42 -18.90
C ASN A 24 -4.36 8.02 -17.73
N GLU A 25 -5.64 7.75 -18.00
CA GLU A 25 -6.58 7.26 -16.98
C GLU A 25 -6.16 5.88 -16.45
N ARG A 26 -5.81 4.94 -17.35
CA ARG A 26 -5.38 3.60 -16.96
C ARG A 26 -4.06 3.59 -16.18
N MET A 27 -3.08 4.39 -16.62
CA MET A 27 -1.79 4.52 -15.94
C MET A 27 -1.94 5.05 -14.51
N LYS A 28 -2.87 5.98 -14.27
CA LYS A 28 -3.13 6.49 -12.92
C LYS A 28 -3.65 5.41 -11.98
N ILE A 29 -4.53 4.54 -12.47
CA ILE A 29 -5.07 3.43 -11.68
C ILE A 29 -3.97 2.40 -11.37
N GLU A 30 -3.21 1.98 -12.39
CA GLU A 30 -2.08 1.05 -12.20
C GLU A 30 -1.03 1.61 -11.24
N PHE A 31 -0.71 2.90 -11.33
CA PHE A 31 0.22 3.55 -10.41
C PHE A 31 -0.33 3.61 -8.97
N ALA A 32 -1.62 3.90 -8.79
CA ALA A 32 -2.26 3.90 -7.48
C ALA A 32 -2.25 2.50 -6.84
N LEU A 33 -2.55 1.45 -7.62
CA LEU A 33 -2.44 0.06 -7.18
C LEU A 33 -1.01 -0.29 -6.78
N MET A 34 -0.02 0.07 -7.61
CA MET A 34 1.39 -0.18 -7.30
C MET A 34 1.83 0.54 -6.01
N HIS A 35 1.37 1.77 -5.80
CA HIS A 35 1.64 2.53 -4.59
C HIS A 35 1.06 1.85 -3.34
N LEU A 36 -0.18 1.34 -3.42
CA LEU A 36 -0.82 0.62 -2.32
C LEU A 36 -0.10 -0.70 -2.01
N LEU A 37 0.33 -1.44 -3.03
CA LEU A 37 1.12 -2.67 -2.84
C LEU A 37 2.46 -2.37 -2.16
N TYR A 38 3.13 -1.29 -2.58
CA TYR A 38 4.36 -0.84 -1.94
C TYR A 38 4.13 -0.48 -0.47
N GLN A 39 3.09 0.30 -0.16
CA GLN A 39 2.72 0.64 1.21
C GLN A 39 2.43 -0.61 2.05
N SER A 40 1.67 -1.56 1.51
CA SER A 40 1.38 -2.83 2.19
C SER A 40 2.66 -3.60 2.54
N THR A 41 3.61 -3.67 1.59
CA THR A 41 4.88 -4.38 1.77
C THR A 41 5.73 -3.72 2.87
N GLU A 42 5.78 -2.39 2.89
CA GLU A 42 6.52 -1.65 3.93
C GLU A 42 5.88 -1.81 5.32
N MET A 43 4.54 -1.86 5.40
CA MET A 43 3.84 -2.12 6.67
C MET A 43 4.08 -3.54 7.17
N GLU A 44 4.10 -4.55 6.28
CA GLU A 44 4.43 -5.92 6.65
C GLU A 44 5.86 -6.05 7.18
N LYS A 45 6.82 -5.36 6.58
CA LYS A 45 8.20 -5.30 7.09
C LYS A 45 8.25 -4.70 8.49
N LYS A 46 7.61 -3.54 8.70
CA LYS A 46 7.52 -2.90 10.03
C LYS A 46 6.89 -3.84 11.06
N ARG A 47 5.83 -4.55 10.68
CA ARG A 47 5.16 -5.53 11.53
C ARG A 47 6.11 -6.66 11.94
N ALA A 48 6.87 -7.19 10.98
CA ALA A 48 7.86 -8.23 11.24
C ALA A 48 8.98 -7.75 12.17
N GLU A 49 9.45 -6.52 12.00
CA GLU A 49 10.45 -5.90 12.88
C GLU A 49 9.94 -5.75 14.32
N LEU A 50 8.73 -5.23 14.51
CA LEU A 50 8.12 -5.10 15.84
C LEU A 50 7.96 -6.48 16.51
N MET A 51 7.51 -7.48 15.76
CA MET A 51 7.42 -8.86 16.26
C MET A 51 8.79 -9.42 16.66
N LYS A 52 9.83 -9.13 15.87
CA LYS A 52 11.20 -9.53 16.18
C LYS A 52 11.68 -8.88 17.48
N THR A 53 11.44 -7.59 17.66
CA THR A 53 11.78 -6.87 18.90
C THR A 53 11.09 -7.48 20.13
N ILE A 54 9.81 -7.83 20.02
CA ILE A 54 9.11 -8.55 21.09
C ILE A 54 9.79 -9.88 21.38
N GLY A 55 10.07 -10.69 20.34
CA GLY A 55 10.72 -11.99 20.50
C GLY A 55 12.10 -11.89 21.15
N GLU A 56 12.93 -10.93 20.73
CA GLU A 56 14.23 -10.64 21.32
C GLU A 56 14.09 -10.28 22.81
N ARG A 57 13.14 -9.40 23.14
CA ARG A 57 12.92 -8.97 24.52
C ARG A 57 12.40 -10.09 25.41
N VAL A 58 11.48 -10.91 24.90
CA VAL A 58 11.00 -12.12 25.60
C VAL A 58 12.16 -13.07 25.87
N TYR A 59 13.05 -13.27 24.89
CA TYR A 59 14.21 -14.14 25.05
C TYR A 59 15.21 -13.63 26.08
N GLU A 60 15.43 -12.31 26.18
CA GLU A 60 16.25 -11.70 27.23
C GLU A 60 15.66 -11.96 28.63
N LEU A 61 14.34 -11.90 28.75
CA LEU A 61 13.61 -12.11 30.00
C LEU A 61 13.41 -13.59 30.37
N ARG A 62 13.89 -14.54 29.56
CA ARG A 62 13.62 -15.99 29.70
C ARG A 62 13.99 -16.60 31.04
N ASN A 63 14.99 -16.03 31.73
CA ASN A 63 15.46 -16.52 33.03
C ASN A 63 14.73 -15.87 34.21
N GLY A 64 13.86 -14.88 33.94
CA GLY A 64 13.06 -14.19 34.94
C GLY A 64 11.65 -14.80 35.08
N PRO A 65 10.92 -14.46 36.15
CA PRO A 65 9.52 -14.84 36.30
C PRO A 65 8.67 -14.34 35.13
N ALA A 66 7.75 -15.18 34.63
CA ALA A 66 6.89 -14.88 33.47
C ALA A 66 6.10 -13.56 33.59
N ARG A 67 5.80 -13.11 34.82
CA ARG A 67 5.19 -11.80 35.10
C ARG A 67 6.01 -10.61 34.57
N LEU A 68 7.33 -10.75 34.44
CA LEU A 68 8.21 -9.72 33.90
C LEU A 68 7.99 -9.51 32.41
N VAL A 69 7.59 -10.54 31.66
CA VAL A 69 7.39 -10.44 30.21
C VAL A 69 6.16 -9.60 29.88
N LEU A 70 5.03 -9.86 30.55
CA LEU A 70 3.78 -9.15 30.29
C LEU A 70 3.75 -7.74 30.91
N GLY A 71 4.59 -7.48 31.91
CA GLY A 71 4.76 -6.15 32.51
C GLY A 71 5.88 -5.32 31.92
N ASP A 72 6.65 -5.85 30.97
CA ASP A 72 7.80 -5.16 30.40
C ASP A 72 7.34 -3.94 29.57
N PRO A 73 7.82 -2.73 29.88
CA PRO A 73 7.41 -1.51 29.18
C PRO A 73 7.71 -1.55 27.68
N VAL A 74 8.82 -2.19 27.26
CA VAL A 74 9.21 -2.28 25.85
C VAL A 74 8.24 -3.20 25.11
N ILE A 75 7.90 -4.35 25.69
CA ILE A 75 6.91 -5.27 25.13
C ILE A 75 5.54 -4.58 25.02
N MET A 76 5.08 -3.89 26.07
CA MET A 76 3.79 -3.20 26.08
C MET A 76 3.73 -2.04 25.07
N GLU A 77 4.79 -1.25 24.95
CA GLU A 77 4.87 -0.20 23.93
C GLU A 77 4.86 -0.79 22.52
N THR A 78 5.60 -1.88 22.30
CA THR A 78 5.67 -2.56 21.00
C THR A 78 4.33 -3.17 20.62
N PHE A 79 3.57 -3.71 21.58
CA PHE A 79 2.19 -4.15 21.34
C PHE A 79 1.28 -3.01 20.90
N ARG A 80 1.33 -1.85 21.55
CA ARG A 80 0.52 -0.68 21.11
C ARG A 80 0.88 -0.23 19.69
N LYS A 81 2.17 -0.28 19.33
CA LYS A 81 2.64 0.02 17.97
C LYS A 81 2.10 -1.00 16.97
N LEU A 82 2.09 -2.29 17.32
CA LEU A 82 1.49 -3.34 16.49
C LEU A 82 -0.01 -3.16 16.31
N GLU A 83 -0.76 -2.85 17.38
CA GLU A 83 -2.20 -2.60 17.30
C GLU A 83 -2.51 -1.42 16.37
N THR A 84 -1.74 -0.35 16.48
CA THR A 84 -1.86 0.82 15.59
C THR A 84 -1.56 0.43 14.15
N LEU A 85 -0.46 -0.30 13.92
CA LEU A 85 -0.06 -0.73 12.58
C LEU A 85 -1.07 -1.70 11.95
N ASP A 86 -1.61 -2.64 12.72
CA ASP A 86 -2.62 -3.58 12.26
C ASP A 86 -3.92 -2.84 11.87
N ALA A 87 -4.30 -1.80 12.62
CA ALA A 87 -5.44 -0.94 12.26
C ALA A 87 -5.20 -0.15 10.97
N GLU A 88 -3.99 0.41 10.79
CA GLU A 88 -3.62 1.09 9.54
C GLU A 88 -3.58 0.12 8.34
N MET A 89 -3.08 -1.10 8.53
CA MET A 89 -3.06 -2.14 7.49
C MET A 89 -4.46 -2.55 7.07
N GLU A 90 -5.40 -2.64 8.02
CA GLU A 90 -6.80 -2.95 7.73
C GLU A 90 -7.48 -1.82 6.95
N ASP A 91 -7.17 -0.56 7.28
CA ASP A 91 -7.66 0.60 6.51
C ASP A 91 -7.09 0.60 5.07
N LEU A 92 -5.79 0.30 4.92
CA LEU A 92 -5.15 0.17 3.61
C LEU A 92 -5.81 -0.92 2.76
N ARG A 93 -6.11 -2.08 3.35
CA ARG A 93 -6.82 -3.19 2.68
C ARG A 93 -8.22 -2.79 2.23
N LYS A 94 -8.96 -2.04 3.05
CA LYS A 94 -10.28 -1.53 2.68
C LYS A 94 -10.20 -0.61 1.47
N ARG A 95 -9.30 0.37 1.48
CA ARG A 95 -9.07 1.29 0.36
C ARG A 95 -8.66 0.56 -0.92
N ALA A 96 -7.79 -0.45 -0.81
CA ALA A 96 -7.41 -1.28 -1.95
C ALA A 96 -8.61 -2.06 -2.52
N SER A 97 -9.49 -2.59 -1.66
CA SER A 97 -10.70 -3.29 -2.11
C SER A 97 -11.70 -2.35 -2.82
N GLU A 98 -11.79 -1.09 -2.38
CA GLU A 98 -12.64 -0.08 -3.00
C GLU A 98 -12.16 0.26 -4.41
N ILE A 99 -10.85 0.40 -4.61
CA ILE A 99 -10.27 0.65 -5.95
C ILE A 99 -10.49 -0.55 -6.87
N SER A 100 -10.30 -1.78 -6.37
CA SER A 100 -10.57 -2.99 -7.15
C SER A 100 -12.03 -3.09 -7.61
N ARG A 101 -13.00 -2.64 -6.79
CA ARG A 101 -14.43 -2.60 -7.16
C ARG A 101 -14.76 -1.57 -8.24
N ILE A 102 -13.94 -0.53 -8.41
CA ILE A 102 -14.14 0.49 -9.46
C ILE A 102 -13.64 -0.01 -10.82
N GLU A 103 -12.70 -0.97 -10.84
CA GLU A 103 -12.20 -1.61 -12.07
C GLU A 103 -13.08 -2.76 -12.58
N THR A 104 -14.04 -3.26 -11.78
CA THR A 104 -14.92 -4.41 -12.16
C THR A 104 -16.31 -3.95 -12.56
#